data_AF-A0A120E668-F1
#
_entry.id   AF-A0A120E668-F1
#
_cell.length_a   1.000
_cell.length_b   1.000
_cell.length_c   1.000
_cell.angle_alpha   90.00
_cell.angle_beta   90.00
_cell.angle_gamma   90.00
#
_symmetry.space_group_name_H-M   'P 1'
#
loop_
_entity.id
_entity.type
_entity.pdbx_description
1 polymer ?
#
loop_
_entity_poly.entity_id
_entity_poly.type
_entity_poly.pdbx_seq_one_letter_code
_entity_poly.pdbx_strand_id
1 'polypeptide(L)'
;MAPVLVLLLPIVSILLAVSRPRMTILGVNRTPHEALNIDRCHAVQGLEACEDAWIQHDKGLAYLACSSLESRANWAPGLGHLNATALPAESTDRLRLLDLSTRTHKPVRLLGLPTASHGVWLHGMDVLPHPDDPSRLVLFLVSHRPPAERALASETGADSVVEIFETRVGSDEAQWVATAQHDLVRTPNNPVATGPRSFYVTNDHARKVHWASLLRRTSRKLELAYCESSEIVHCEILADGTTDCIVAADALTYPNGIAKGPGDLLYGASTFHGEVTSWEIQSDKTLLPYNLISLDRAIDNIHVSPTTGNVYAATFPNFFRFTSSAPTPSDPSRPTSASHRSPVEIWRVSNETSSEETFLGRQYKREVYLADPEGEVVSAVTTAAPWRNQLLLTGFFTPHATVCEFEHEL
;
A
#
# COMPACT_ATOMS: atom_id res chain seq x y z
N MET A 1 32.97 -26.98 30.83
CA MET A 1 32.94 -25.97 29.73
C MET A 1 32.48 -26.57 28.40
N ALA A 2 32.91 -27.78 28.00
CA ALA A 2 32.44 -28.45 26.78
C ALA A 2 30.90 -28.71 26.67
N PRO A 3 30.15 -29.12 27.71
CA PRO A 3 28.74 -29.47 27.54
C PRO A 3 27.79 -28.27 27.36
N VAL A 4 28.19 -27.08 27.83
CA VAL A 4 27.41 -25.85 27.65
C VAL A 4 27.50 -25.34 26.21
N LEU A 5 28.67 -25.50 25.57
CA LEU A 5 28.89 -25.11 24.18
C LEU A 5 28.08 -25.97 23.20
N VAL A 6 27.91 -27.27 23.51
CA VAL A 6 27.15 -28.23 22.69
C VAL A 6 25.64 -27.94 22.68
N LEU A 7 25.09 -27.33 23.74
CA LEU A 7 23.68 -26.93 23.81
C LEU A 7 23.41 -25.53 23.23
N LEU A 8 24.40 -24.63 23.25
CA LEU A 8 24.26 -23.27 22.70
C LEU A 8 24.28 -23.24 21.17
N LEU A 9 25.11 -24.07 20.53
CA LEU A 9 25.20 -24.14 19.07
C LEU A 9 23.87 -24.46 18.37
N PRO A 10 23.07 -25.46 18.78
CA PRO A 10 21.77 -25.72 18.15
C PRO A 10 20.76 -24.61 18.42
N ILE A 11 20.76 -23.99 19.61
CA ILE A 11 19.88 -22.84 19.91
C ILE A 11 20.21 -21.66 19.01
N VAL A 12 21.49 -21.30 18.91
CA VAL A 12 21.95 -20.23 18.01
C VAL A 12 21.64 -20.58 16.55
N SER A 13 21.82 -21.83 16.14
CA SER A 13 21.51 -22.27 14.78
C SER A 13 20.02 -22.17 14.45
N ILE A 14 19.14 -22.55 15.38
CA ILE A 14 17.68 -22.40 15.25
C ILE A 14 17.30 -20.92 15.20
N LEU A 15 17.84 -20.11 16.09
CA LEU A 15 17.58 -18.66 16.10
C LEU A 15 18.04 -18.00 14.80
N LEU A 16 19.19 -18.40 14.26
CA LEU A 16 19.68 -17.93 12.96
C LEU A 16 18.80 -18.43 11.81
N ALA A 17 18.39 -19.70 11.81
CA ALA A 17 17.52 -20.26 10.77
C ALA A 17 16.15 -19.57 10.71
N VAL A 18 15.61 -19.19 11.87
CA VAL A 18 14.32 -18.48 11.97
C VAL A 18 14.46 -16.98 11.65
N SER A 19 15.53 -16.32 12.12
CA SER A 19 15.70 -14.88 11.96
C SER A 19 16.27 -14.47 10.60
N ARG A 20 17.10 -15.32 9.97
CA ARG A 20 17.82 -14.95 8.74
C ARG A 20 16.89 -14.64 7.56
N PRO A 21 15.83 -15.42 7.26
CA PRO A 21 14.89 -15.06 6.20
C PRO A 21 14.27 -13.68 6.42
N ARG A 22 13.85 -13.37 7.66
CA ARG A 22 13.30 -12.05 7.98
C ARG A 22 14.32 -10.93 7.87
N MET A 23 15.54 -11.14 8.38
CA MET A 23 16.63 -10.18 8.23
C MET A 23 16.95 -9.91 6.75
N THR A 24 16.87 -10.95 5.91
CA THR A 24 16.95 -10.80 4.46
C THR A 24 15.82 -9.91 3.98
N ILE A 25 14.53 -10.23 4.18
CA ILE A 25 13.41 -9.38 3.72
C ILE A 25 13.58 -7.90 4.15
N LEU A 26 13.91 -7.66 5.43
CA LEU A 26 14.11 -6.33 6.00
C LEU A 26 15.36 -5.58 5.48
N GLY A 27 16.28 -6.26 4.80
CA GLY A 27 17.44 -5.66 4.16
C GLY A 27 18.66 -5.47 5.05
N VAL A 28 18.79 -6.26 6.10
CA VAL A 28 20.00 -6.25 6.94
C VAL A 28 21.19 -6.70 6.08
N ASN A 29 22.22 -5.85 5.99
CA ASN A 29 23.41 -6.04 5.15
C ASN A 29 23.13 -6.19 3.65
N ARG A 30 21.97 -5.74 3.17
CA ARG A 30 21.70 -5.69 1.74
C ARG A 30 22.47 -4.54 1.10
N THR A 31 23.17 -4.85 0.02
CA THR A 31 23.62 -3.85 -0.94
C THR A 31 22.47 -3.59 -1.93
N PRO A 32 21.91 -2.37 -2.00
CA PRO A 32 20.90 -2.03 -3.00
C PRO A 32 21.45 -2.18 -4.42
N HIS A 33 20.57 -2.31 -5.40
CA HIS A 33 20.97 -2.25 -6.81
C HIS A 33 21.57 -0.88 -7.15
N GLU A 34 22.48 -0.85 -8.13
CA GLU A 34 23.00 0.40 -8.69
C GLU A 34 21.85 1.26 -9.25
N ALA A 35 22.07 2.57 -9.33
CA ALA A 35 21.11 3.51 -9.87
C ALA A 35 20.64 3.08 -11.27
N LEU A 36 19.33 2.97 -11.46
CA LEU A 36 18.71 2.45 -12.68
C LEU A 36 17.43 3.22 -13.02
N ASN A 37 17.34 3.74 -14.25
CA ASN A 37 16.16 4.43 -14.79
C ASN A 37 15.64 5.62 -13.94
N ILE A 38 16.56 6.37 -13.32
CA ILE A 38 16.24 7.56 -12.50
C ILE A 38 16.67 8.89 -13.15
N ASP A 39 17.20 8.84 -14.37
CA ASP A 39 17.73 9.99 -15.12
C ASP A 39 16.65 10.92 -15.65
N ARG A 40 15.43 10.42 -15.86
CA ARG A 40 14.26 11.18 -16.37
C ARG A 40 13.08 11.16 -15.41
N CYS A 41 13.35 11.46 -14.14
CA CYS A 41 12.35 11.57 -13.10
C CYS A 41 12.05 13.04 -12.77
N HIS A 42 10.77 13.37 -12.64
CA HIS A 42 10.29 14.73 -12.42
C HIS A 42 9.35 14.79 -11.22
N ALA A 43 9.76 15.54 -10.19
CA ALA A 43 8.94 15.79 -9.03
C ALA A 43 7.71 16.65 -9.37
N VAL A 44 6.54 16.25 -8.88
CA VAL A 44 5.29 17.01 -9.01
C VAL A 44 4.93 17.60 -7.65
N GLN A 45 5.20 18.90 -7.51
CA GLN A 45 5.07 19.62 -6.24
C GLN A 45 3.61 19.72 -5.77
N GLY A 46 3.39 19.73 -4.45
CA GLY A 46 2.07 19.84 -3.84
C GLY A 46 1.26 18.54 -3.81
N LEU A 47 1.90 17.41 -4.11
CA LEU A 47 1.37 16.05 -3.96
C LEU A 47 2.13 15.33 -2.84
N GLU A 48 1.92 15.80 -1.62
CA GLU A 48 2.59 15.28 -0.41
C GLU A 48 1.84 14.07 0.16
N ALA A 49 2.58 13.11 0.71
CA ALA A 49 2.06 11.97 1.46
C ALA A 49 0.92 11.21 0.75
N CYS A 50 1.03 11.11 -0.59
CA CYS A 50 0.12 10.35 -1.43
C CYS A 50 0.51 8.88 -1.35
N GLU A 51 -0.20 8.13 -0.54
CA GLU A 51 0.14 6.73 -0.26
C GLU A 51 -0.05 5.87 -1.51
N ASP A 52 -1.26 5.93 -2.07
CA ASP A 52 -1.65 5.15 -3.23
C ASP A 52 -2.23 6.03 -4.35
N ALA A 53 -2.27 5.46 -5.55
CA ALA A 53 -2.70 6.13 -6.76
C ALA A 53 -3.31 5.14 -7.75
N TRP A 54 -4.37 5.54 -8.43
CA TRP A 54 -4.96 4.78 -9.54
C TRP A 54 -4.96 5.60 -10.82
N ILE A 55 -4.64 4.98 -11.97
CA ILE A 55 -4.54 5.67 -13.26
C ILE A 55 -5.67 5.25 -14.20
N GLN A 56 -6.42 6.22 -14.73
CA GLN A 56 -7.28 6.04 -15.89
C GLN A 56 -6.40 5.99 -17.15
N HIS A 57 -6.15 4.78 -17.64
CA HIS A 57 -5.13 4.56 -18.67
C HIS A 57 -5.41 5.24 -20.02
N ASP A 58 -6.68 5.44 -20.41
CA ASP A 58 -6.98 6.04 -21.72
C ASP A 58 -6.54 7.51 -21.81
N LYS A 59 -6.72 8.25 -20.71
CA LYS A 59 -6.46 9.69 -20.64
C LYS A 59 -5.19 10.06 -19.88
N GLY A 60 -4.58 9.15 -19.13
CA GLY A 60 -3.44 9.46 -18.27
C GLY A 60 -3.81 10.35 -17.09
N LEU A 61 -5.01 10.13 -16.55
CA LEU A 61 -5.50 10.84 -15.38
C LEU A 61 -5.35 9.95 -14.14
N ALA A 62 -4.53 10.37 -13.19
CA ALA A 62 -4.28 9.66 -11.97
C ALA A 62 -5.06 10.28 -10.79
N TYR A 63 -5.74 9.44 -10.02
CA TYR A 63 -6.34 9.80 -8.74
C TYR A 63 -5.40 9.38 -7.61
N LEU A 64 -5.07 10.28 -6.69
CA LEU A 64 -4.07 10.05 -5.64
C LEU A 64 -4.67 10.31 -4.25
N ALA A 65 -4.42 9.39 -3.32
CA ALA A 65 -4.86 9.46 -1.94
C ALA A 65 -3.83 10.18 -1.06
N CYS A 66 -3.93 11.51 -0.97
CA CYS A 66 -2.91 12.37 -0.36
C CYS A 66 -3.26 12.85 1.05
N SER A 67 -2.22 13.05 1.86
CA SER A 67 -2.30 13.58 3.22
C SER A 67 -1.30 14.73 3.40
N SER A 68 -0.92 15.03 4.64
CA SER A 68 0.23 15.88 4.96
C SER A 68 1.24 15.13 5.82
N LEU A 69 2.51 15.51 5.74
CA LEU A 69 3.55 14.96 6.61
C LEU A 69 3.25 15.22 8.09
N GLU A 70 2.60 16.35 8.40
CA GLU A 70 2.15 16.69 9.76
C GLU A 70 1.05 15.75 10.26
N SER A 71 0.08 15.42 9.41
CA SER A 71 -0.95 14.43 9.74
C SER A 71 -0.30 13.05 9.94
N ARG A 72 0.53 12.58 9.00
CA ARG A 72 1.24 11.29 9.08
C ARG A 72 2.19 11.16 10.28
N ALA A 73 2.79 12.28 10.71
CA ALA A 73 3.61 12.33 11.92
C ALA A 73 2.83 11.93 13.18
N ASN A 74 1.53 12.23 13.22
CA ASN A 74 0.67 11.98 14.37
C ASN A 74 -0.28 10.79 14.16
N TRP A 75 -0.65 10.52 12.92
CA TRP A 75 -1.72 9.59 12.55
C TRP A 75 -1.34 8.77 11.32
N ALA A 76 -0.88 7.55 11.61
CA ALA A 76 -0.54 6.52 10.66
C ALA A 76 -0.74 5.17 11.38
N PRO A 77 -1.99 4.68 11.50
CA PRO A 77 -2.31 3.50 12.30
C PRO A 77 -1.53 2.24 11.90
N GLY A 78 -1.23 2.05 10.61
CA GLY A 78 -0.37 0.96 10.11
C GLY A 78 1.04 1.00 10.71
N LEU A 79 1.60 2.20 10.96
CA LEU A 79 2.89 2.39 11.63
C LEU A 79 2.79 2.53 13.16
N GLY A 80 1.56 2.52 13.71
CA GLY A 80 1.29 2.71 15.13
C GLY A 80 1.39 4.15 15.61
N HIS A 81 1.36 5.14 14.70
CA HIS A 81 1.17 6.54 15.09
C HIS A 81 -0.32 6.76 15.36
N LEU A 82 -0.69 6.89 16.63
CA LEU A 82 -2.07 6.95 17.11
C LEU A 82 -2.35 8.21 17.95
N ASN A 83 -1.70 9.34 17.66
CA ASN A 83 -1.88 10.60 18.36
C ASN A 83 -3.07 11.40 17.79
N ALA A 84 -4.30 10.88 17.97
CA ALA A 84 -5.51 11.52 17.46
C ALA A 84 -5.78 12.91 18.07
N THR A 85 -5.30 13.17 19.30
CA THR A 85 -5.49 14.46 19.98
C THR A 85 -4.69 15.60 19.36
N ALA A 86 -3.63 15.30 18.61
CA ALA A 86 -2.85 16.30 17.88
C ALA A 86 -3.42 16.61 16.49
N LEU A 87 -4.40 15.83 16.02
CA LEU A 87 -5.01 16.04 14.72
C LEU A 87 -6.02 17.18 14.75
N PRO A 88 -6.21 17.88 13.62
CA PRO A 88 -7.29 18.86 13.49
C PRO A 88 -8.66 18.21 13.68
N ALA A 89 -9.67 19.04 13.96
CA ALA A 89 -11.06 18.58 14.10
C ALA A 89 -11.55 17.93 12.80
N GLU A 90 -11.31 18.60 11.67
CA GLU A 90 -11.59 18.10 10.31
C GLU A 90 -10.29 17.66 9.64
N SER A 91 -10.34 16.56 8.89
CA SER A 91 -9.20 16.05 8.15
C SER A 91 -8.67 17.06 7.13
N THR A 92 -7.35 17.04 6.94
CA THR A 92 -6.64 17.81 5.92
C THR A 92 -6.35 17.02 4.65
N ASP A 93 -6.64 15.71 4.65
CA ASP A 93 -6.34 14.82 3.53
C ASP A 93 -7.20 15.16 2.31
N ARG A 94 -6.65 14.90 1.12
CA ARG A 94 -7.28 15.28 -0.14
C ARG A 94 -7.05 14.22 -1.20
N LEU A 95 -8.14 13.87 -1.88
CA LEU A 95 -8.05 13.21 -3.17
C LEU A 95 -7.54 14.22 -4.21
N ARG A 96 -6.49 13.88 -4.95
CA ARG A 96 -5.92 14.71 -6.03
C ARG A 96 -6.14 14.04 -7.37
N LEU A 97 -6.40 14.86 -8.39
CA LEU A 97 -6.45 14.43 -9.78
C LEU A 97 -5.25 15.04 -10.52
N LEU A 98 -4.34 14.19 -10.98
CA LEU A 98 -3.12 14.51 -11.71
C LEU A 98 -3.28 14.13 -13.18
N ASP A 99 -2.98 15.05 -14.08
CA ASP A 99 -2.79 14.77 -15.50
C ASP A 99 -1.30 14.44 -15.74
N LEU A 100 -1.01 13.20 -16.12
CA LEU A 100 0.36 12.71 -16.31
C LEU A 100 1.05 13.33 -17.54
N SER A 101 0.27 13.77 -18.54
CA SER A 101 0.81 14.39 -19.75
C SER A 101 1.32 15.80 -19.49
N THR A 102 0.62 16.56 -18.64
CA THR A 102 0.99 17.95 -18.31
C THR A 102 1.69 18.08 -16.96
N ARG A 103 1.62 17.02 -16.13
CA ARG A 103 2.08 16.98 -14.73
C ARG A 103 1.41 18.05 -13.86
N THR A 104 0.20 18.47 -14.25
CA THR A 104 -0.62 19.42 -13.48
C THR A 104 -1.68 18.67 -12.70
N HIS A 105 -2.05 19.21 -11.53
CA HIS A 105 -3.00 18.54 -10.66
C HIS A 105 -3.94 19.50 -9.97
N LYS A 106 -5.13 19.00 -9.62
CA LYS A 106 -6.18 19.75 -8.92
C LYS A 106 -6.81 18.89 -7.81
N PRO A 107 -7.36 19.51 -6.74
CA PRO A 107 -8.10 18.76 -5.74
C PRO A 107 -9.40 18.20 -6.34
N VAL A 108 -9.84 17.04 -5.85
CA VAL A 108 -11.19 16.52 -6.07
C VAL A 108 -12.02 16.83 -4.83
N ARG A 109 -13.10 17.58 -4.99
CA ARG A 109 -14.02 17.96 -3.93
C ARG A 109 -14.95 16.79 -3.61
N LEU A 110 -14.83 16.29 -2.39
CA LEU A 110 -15.69 15.22 -1.89
C LEU A 110 -16.99 15.82 -1.34
N LEU A 111 -18.13 15.37 -1.89
CA LEU A 111 -19.46 15.91 -1.61
C LEU A 111 -20.31 14.87 -0.88
N GLY A 112 -21.16 15.33 0.04
CA GLY A 112 -22.15 14.46 0.70
C GLY A 112 -21.60 13.46 1.71
N LEU A 113 -20.31 13.49 2.03
CA LEU A 113 -19.75 12.67 3.12
C LEU A 113 -20.43 13.03 4.46
N PRO A 114 -20.82 12.06 5.30
CA PRO A 114 -21.41 12.33 6.60
C PRO A 114 -20.51 13.22 7.46
N THR A 115 -21.09 14.24 8.09
CA THR A 115 -20.33 15.19 8.95
C THR A 115 -19.62 14.49 10.11
N ALA A 116 -20.17 13.38 10.61
CA ALA A 116 -19.57 12.57 11.66
C ALA A 116 -18.23 11.93 11.25
N SER A 117 -17.93 11.82 9.95
CA SER A 117 -16.64 11.30 9.46
C SER A 117 -15.49 12.30 9.67
N HIS A 118 -15.80 13.60 9.85
CA HIS A 118 -14.83 14.67 9.98
C HIS A 118 -13.81 14.71 8.82
N GLY A 119 -14.30 14.52 7.59
CA GLY A 119 -13.49 14.36 6.39
C GLY A 119 -13.03 12.92 6.14
N VAL A 120 -12.15 12.75 5.16
CA VAL A 120 -11.52 11.45 4.82
C VAL A 120 -10.11 11.39 5.41
N TRP A 121 -9.64 10.23 5.85
CA TRP A 121 -8.32 10.03 6.47
C TRP A 121 -7.54 8.98 5.66
N LEU A 122 -7.02 9.41 4.52
CA LEU A 122 -6.74 8.57 3.36
C LEU A 122 -5.54 7.64 3.57
N HIS A 123 -5.64 6.43 3.01
CA HIS A 123 -4.57 5.42 2.92
C HIS A 123 -4.60 4.84 1.49
N GLY A 124 -4.80 3.53 1.33
CA GLY A 124 -4.93 2.89 0.02
C GLY A 124 -6.24 3.23 -0.68
N MET A 125 -6.27 3.06 -1.99
CA MET A 125 -7.45 3.33 -2.80
C MET A 125 -7.57 2.42 -4.02
N ASP A 126 -8.77 2.35 -4.58
CA ASP A 126 -8.95 1.80 -5.92
C ASP A 126 -10.11 2.51 -6.63
N VAL A 127 -10.14 2.42 -7.95
CA VAL A 127 -11.18 3.02 -8.76
C VAL A 127 -11.66 2.04 -9.83
N LEU A 128 -12.97 1.90 -9.93
CA LEU A 128 -13.62 1.07 -10.93
C LEU A 128 -14.36 1.94 -11.96
N PRO A 129 -14.06 1.80 -13.26
CA PRO A 129 -14.95 2.29 -14.31
C PRO A 129 -16.32 1.60 -14.20
N HIS A 130 -17.39 2.38 -14.13
CA HIS A 130 -18.73 1.82 -13.98
C HIS A 130 -19.09 0.95 -15.19
N PRO A 131 -19.61 -0.27 -15.01
CA PRO A 131 -19.86 -1.22 -16.10
C PRO A 131 -20.82 -0.68 -17.16
N ASP A 132 -21.83 0.07 -16.74
CA ASP A 132 -22.83 0.66 -17.64
C ASP A 132 -22.38 1.96 -18.35
N ASP A 133 -21.42 2.70 -17.77
CA ASP A 133 -20.92 3.98 -18.31
C ASP A 133 -19.46 4.16 -17.87
N PRO A 134 -18.47 3.80 -18.70
CA PRO A 134 -17.05 3.94 -18.36
C PRO A 134 -16.58 5.39 -18.12
N SER A 135 -17.41 6.39 -18.45
CA SER A 135 -17.13 7.79 -18.07
C SER A 135 -17.48 8.10 -16.62
N ARG A 136 -18.24 7.23 -15.95
CA ARG A 136 -18.46 7.22 -14.50
C ARG A 136 -17.44 6.32 -13.83
N LEU A 137 -16.93 6.77 -12.70
CA LEU A 137 -15.97 6.03 -11.89
C LEU A 137 -16.54 5.87 -10.48
N VAL A 138 -16.32 4.70 -9.88
CA VAL A 138 -16.60 4.43 -8.46
C VAL A 138 -15.26 4.36 -7.74
N LEU A 139 -15.04 5.22 -6.75
CA LEU A 139 -13.82 5.27 -5.96
C LEU A 139 -14.05 4.58 -4.63
N PHE A 140 -13.10 3.75 -4.22
CA PHE A 140 -13.03 3.07 -2.93
C PHE A 140 -11.84 3.63 -2.18
N LEU A 141 -12.09 4.40 -1.13
CA LEU A 141 -11.05 5.12 -0.39
C LEU A 141 -10.95 4.57 1.02
N VAL A 142 -9.82 3.97 1.38
CA VAL A 142 -9.57 3.60 2.78
C VAL A 142 -9.45 4.88 3.60
N SER A 143 -10.20 4.95 4.69
CA SER A 143 -10.27 6.11 5.59
C SER A 143 -10.07 5.65 7.04
N HIS A 144 -8.92 5.97 7.63
CA HIS A 144 -8.61 5.69 9.02
C HIS A 144 -9.11 6.80 9.94
N ARG A 145 -10.41 6.86 10.19
CA ARG A 145 -10.98 7.91 11.05
C ARG A 145 -10.42 7.80 12.47
N PRO A 146 -10.06 8.92 13.13
CA PRO A 146 -9.81 8.91 14.56
C PRO A 146 -11.02 8.36 15.32
N PRO A 147 -10.83 7.58 16.38
CA PRO A 147 -11.97 7.12 17.19
C PRO A 147 -12.67 8.33 17.83
N ALA A 148 -13.97 8.18 18.10
CA ALA A 148 -14.79 9.24 18.71
C ALA A 148 -14.14 9.80 19.99
N GLU A 149 -13.63 8.92 20.85
CA GLU A 149 -12.80 9.28 22.00
C GLU A 149 -11.32 9.33 21.60
N ARG A 150 -10.90 10.44 20.97
CA ARG A 150 -9.53 10.63 20.45
C ARG A 150 -8.42 10.37 21.49
N ALA A 151 -8.68 10.63 22.77
CA ALA A 151 -7.72 10.37 23.84
C ALA A 151 -7.45 8.87 24.09
N LEU A 152 -8.35 7.99 23.65
CA LEU A 152 -8.26 6.54 23.77
C LEU A 152 -7.72 5.86 22.50
N ALA A 153 -7.16 6.62 21.56
CA ALA A 153 -6.72 6.06 20.28
C ALA A 153 -5.60 5.02 20.42
N SER A 154 -4.73 5.12 21.44
CA SER A 154 -3.71 4.12 21.73
C SER A 154 -4.27 2.78 22.25
N GLU A 155 -5.49 2.78 22.76
CA GLU A 155 -6.19 1.65 23.35
C GLU A 155 -7.22 1.05 22.37
N THR A 156 -7.86 1.89 21.56
CA THR A 156 -8.98 1.49 20.68
C THR A 156 -8.58 1.41 19.21
N GLY A 157 -7.55 2.15 18.80
CA GLY A 157 -7.11 2.26 17.42
C GLY A 157 -8.03 3.14 16.57
N ALA A 158 -7.82 3.11 15.26
CA ALA A 158 -8.63 3.86 14.30
C ALA A 158 -10.02 3.23 14.11
N ASP A 159 -11.01 4.08 13.83
CA ASP A 159 -12.32 3.69 13.33
C ASP A 159 -12.30 3.63 11.78
N SER A 160 -11.48 2.71 11.29
CA SER A 160 -11.20 2.53 9.86
C SER A 160 -12.44 2.06 9.08
N VAL A 161 -12.62 2.60 7.88
CA VAL A 161 -13.68 2.26 6.92
C VAL A 161 -13.16 2.33 5.49
N VAL A 162 -13.97 1.88 4.52
CA VAL A 162 -13.80 2.23 3.10
C VAL A 162 -14.93 3.16 2.70
N GLU A 163 -14.62 4.40 2.37
CA GLU A 163 -15.59 5.38 1.86
C GLU A 163 -15.74 5.23 0.35
N ILE A 164 -16.98 5.16 -0.12
CA ILE A 164 -17.31 4.93 -1.54
C ILE A 164 -17.88 6.21 -2.14
N PHE A 165 -17.30 6.63 -3.25
CA PHE A 165 -17.71 7.81 -3.99
C PHE A 165 -17.97 7.49 -5.46
N GLU A 166 -18.77 8.29 -6.13
CA GLU A 166 -18.93 8.30 -7.58
C GLU A 166 -18.46 9.62 -8.17
N THR A 167 -17.76 9.56 -9.29
CA THR A 167 -17.32 10.74 -10.06
C THR A 167 -17.45 10.49 -11.56
N ARG A 168 -17.11 11.50 -12.36
CA ARG A 168 -16.86 11.35 -13.80
C ARG A 168 -15.38 11.50 -14.10
N VAL A 169 -14.90 10.80 -15.10
CA VAL A 169 -13.51 10.88 -15.55
C VAL A 169 -13.10 12.34 -15.80
N GLY A 170 -12.12 12.83 -15.05
CA GLY A 170 -11.60 14.20 -15.16
C GLY A 170 -12.34 15.27 -14.36
N SER A 171 -13.44 14.91 -13.71
CA SER A 171 -14.16 15.80 -12.79
C SER A 171 -13.32 16.11 -11.56
N ASP A 172 -13.50 17.31 -11.04
CA ASP A 172 -12.98 17.78 -9.75
C ASP A 172 -13.99 17.62 -8.61
N GLU A 173 -15.03 16.80 -8.79
CA GLU A 173 -16.03 16.50 -7.78
C GLU A 173 -16.29 15.00 -7.69
N ALA A 174 -16.44 14.47 -6.48
CA ALA A 174 -16.87 13.10 -6.25
C ALA A 174 -17.98 13.09 -5.19
N GLN A 175 -19.10 12.44 -5.52
CA GLN A 175 -20.29 12.35 -4.69
C GLN A 175 -20.22 11.10 -3.82
N TRP A 176 -20.34 11.26 -2.50
CA TRP A 176 -20.41 10.15 -1.57
C TRP A 176 -21.64 9.28 -1.85
N VAL A 177 -21.43 7.97 -1.79
CA VAL A 177 -22.45 6.93 -2.04
C VAL A 177 -22.70 6.10 -0.80
N ALA A 178 -21.65 5.61 -0.14
CA ALA A 178 -21.75 4.73 1.01
C ALA A 178 -20.47 4.73 1.85
N THR A 179 -20.60 4.27 3.10
CA THR A 179 -19.48 3.96 3.97
C THR A 179 -19.50 2.46 4.23
N ALA A 180 -18.44 1.75 3.84
CA ALA A 180 -18.27 0.34 4.15
C ALA A 180 -17.64 0.19 5.54
N GLN A 181 -18.45 -0.17 6.53
CA GLN A 181 -18.02 -0.38 7.91
C GLN A 181 -18.48 -1.76 8.38
N HIS A 182 -17.54 -2.58 8.84
CA HIS A 182 -17.80 -3.95 9.28
C HIS A 182 -16.71 -4.42 10.25
N ASP A 183 -17.02 -5.38 11.12
CA ASP A 183 -16.07 -5.94 12.11
C ASP A 183 -14.87 -6.65 11.46
N LEU A 184 -15.00 -7.06 10.20
CA LEU A 184 -13.91 -7.64 9.41
C LEU A 184 -13.03 -6.57 8.73
N VAL A 185 -13.49 -5.32 8.60
CA VAL A 185 -12.70 -4.20 8.04
C VAL A 185 -11.96 -3.52 9.20
N ARG A 186 -10.98 -4.22 9.78
CA ARG A 186 -10.33 -3.83 11.04
C ARG A 186 -9.19 -2.85 10.84
N THR A 187 -8.25 -3.21 9.98
CA THR A 187 -7.08 -2.41 9.63
C THR A 187 -6.91 -2.41 8.11
N PRO A 188 -7.93 -1.95 7.36
CA PRO A 188 -7.88 -1.92 5.91
C PRO A 188 -6.64 -1.18 5.44
N ASN A 189 -5.88 -1.76 4.52
CA ASN A 189 -4.69 -1.14 3.93
C ASN A 189 -5.00 -0.73 2.48
N ASN A 190 -5.26 -1.68 1.59
CA ASN A 190 -5.59 -1.40 0.19
C ASN A 190 -6.87 -2.12 -0.24
N PRO A 191 -7.83 -1.44 -0.87
CA PRO A 191 -8.97 -2.08 -1.50
C PRO A 191 -8.63 -2.48 -2.95
N VAL A 192 -9.42 -3.39 -3.51
CA VAL A 192 -9.52 -3.63 -4.96
C VAL A 192 -10.97 -3.88 -5.34
N ALA A 193 -11.49 -3.06 -6.23
CA ALA A 193 -12.87 -3.10 -6.67
C ALA A 193 -13.10 -4.26 -7.64
N THR A 194 -14.22 -4.97 -7.45
CA THR A 194 -14.68 -6.05 -8.33
C THR A 194 -16.11 -5.83 -8.83
N GLY A 195 -16.75 -4.74 -8.39
CA GLY A 195 -18.02 -4.25 -8.88
C GLY A 195 -18.36 -2.90 -8.22
N PRO A 196 -19.39 -2.17 -8.68
CA PRO A 196 -19.75 -0.86 -8.14
C PRO A 196 -20.07 -0.83 -6.63
N ARG A 197 -20.35 -2.00 -6.05
CA ARG A 197 -20.64 -2.20 -4.62
C ARG A 197 -19.88 -3.36 -4.01
N SER A 198 -18.93 -3.97 -4.75
CA SER A 198 -18.22 -5.19 -4.38
C SER A 198 -16.72 -4.95 -4.47
N PHE A 199 -15.98 -5.27 -3.41
CA PHE A 199 -14.53 -5.07 -3.37
C PHE A 199 -13.88 -6.06 -2.40
N TYR A 200 -12.59 -6.30 -2.61
CA TYR A 200 -11.73 -6.94 -1.62
C TYR A 200 -10.93 -5.86 -0.90
N VAL A 201 -10.53 -6.12 0.34
CA VAL A 201 -9.65 -5.24 1.10
C VAL A 201 -8.68 -6.06 1.93
N THR A 202 -7.41 -5.67 1.92
CA THR A 202 -6.39 -6.25 2.79
C THR A 202 -6.51 -5.67 4.19
N ASN A 203 -6.44 -6.49 5.24
CA ASN A 203 -6.16 -6.00 6.58
C ASN A 203 -4.68 -6.19 6.88
N ASP A 204 -3.90 -5.12 6.99
CA ASP A 204 -2.44 -5.24 7.22
C ASP A 204 -2.07 -5.88 8.57
N HIS A 205 -2.99 -5.89 9.53
CA HIS A 205 -2.80 -6.45 10.86
C HIS A 205 -4.07 -7.18 11.35
N ALA A 206 -3.86 -8.21 12.15
CA ALA A 206 -4.96 -8.86 12.87
C ALA A 206 -5.67 -7.90 13.85
N ARG A 207 -4.95 -6.88 14.36
CA ARG A 207 -5.38 -6.01 15.46
C ARG A 207 -5.14 -4.54 15.16
N LYS A 208 -6.10 -3.70 15.58
CA LYS A 208 -6.04 -2.23 15.50
C LYS A 208 -4.95 -1.62 16.38
N VAL A 209 -4.72 -2.21 17.55
CA VAL A 209 -3.66 -1.83 18.49
C VAL A 209 -2.88 -3.08 18.91
N HIS A 210 -1.58 -2.93 19.13
CA HIS A 210 -0.74 -4.03 19.58
C HIS A 210 -0.99 -4.32 21.06
N TRP A 211 -1.02 -5.59 21.49
CA TRP A 211 -1.30 -6.01 22.89
C TRP A 211 -0.36 -5.36 23.93
N ALA A 212 0.82 -4.96 23.48
CA ALA A 212 1.84 -4.30 24.28
C ALA A 212 1.66 -2.76 24.37
N SER A 213 0.61 -2.19 23.75
CA SER A 213 0.20 -0.79 23.98
C SER A 213 -0.27 -0.58 25.43
N LEU A 214 -0.78 -1.63 26.08
CA LEU A 214 -1.09 -1.64 27.53
C LEU A 214 0.14 -1.32 28.41
N LEU A 215 1.37 -1.56 27.92
CA LEU A 215 2.61 -1.25 28.62
C LEU A 215 3.22 0.11 28.24
N ARG A 216 2.50 0.94 27.46
CA ARG A 216 2.86 2.31 27.04
C ARG A 216 4.26 2.50 26.43
N ARG A 217 5.03 1.44 26.14
CA ARG A 217 6.47 1.54 25.78
C ARG A 217 6.96 0.62 24.66
N THR A 218 6.08 -0.09 23.97
CA THR A 218 6.48 -0.86 22.78
C THR A 218 5.54 -0.54 21.63
N SER A 219 6.08 0.15 20.63
CA SER A 219 5.50 0.20 19.28
C SER A 219 5.46 -1.21 18.68
N ARG A 220 4.93 -1.35 17.46
CA ARG A 220 4.91 -2.57 16.60
C ARG A 220 6.27 -3.31 16.41
N LYS A 221 7.31 -2.98 17.17
CA LYS A 221 8.65 -3.58 17.19
C LYS A 221 8.67 -5.11 17.35
N LEU A 222 7.69 -5.69 18.06
CA LEU A 222 7.62 -7.16 18.18
C LEU A 222 7.18 -7.81 16.85
N GLU A 223 6.52 -7.07 15.95
CA GLU A 223 6.08 -7.58 14.65
C GLU A 223 7.27 -7.97 13.76
N LEU A 224 8.42 -7.31 13.92
CA LEU A 224 9.67 -7.71 13.26
C LEU A 224 10.08 -9.15 13.62
N ALA A 225 9.80 -9.58 14.86
CA ALA A 225 10.13 -10.92 15.37
C ALA A 225 8.96 -11.91 15.25
N TYR A 226 7.71 -11.44 15.29
CA TYR A 226 6.50 -12.25 15.12
C TYR A 226 5.35 -11.42 14.55
N CYS A 227 4.92 -11.71 13.32
CA CYS A 227 3.73 -11.10 12.73
C CYS A 227 2.54 -12.01 13.02
N GLU A 228 1.50 -11.49 13.67
CA GLU A 228 0.23 -12.18 13.75
C GLU A 228 -0.39 -12.22 12.36
N SER A 229 -0.84 -13.39 11.91
CA SER A 229 -1.49 -13.53 10.61
C SER A 229 -2.77 -12.70 10.54
N SER A 230 -3.02 -12.13 9.38
CA SER A 230 -4.18 -11.34 9.01
C SER A 230 -4.84 -11.93 7.77
N GLU A 231 -5.72 -11.17 7.13
CA GLU A 231 -6.57 -11.67 6.05
C GLU A 231 -6.86 -10.64 4.95
N ILE A 232 -7.38 -11.14 3.84
CA ILE A 232 -8.13 -10.39 2.84
C ILE A 232 -9.62 -10.65 3.08
N VAL A 233 -10.41 -9.59 3.03
CA VAL A 233 -11.85 -9.62 3.24
C VAL A 233 -12.53 -9.20 1.94
N HIS A 234 -13.58 -9.92 1.54
CA HIS A 234 -14.51 -9.45 0.51
C HIS A 234 -15.67 -8.74 1.20
N CYS A 235 -16.09 -7.61 0.65
CA CYS A 235 -17.23 -6.84 1.13
C CYS A 235 -18.17 -6.44 -0.01
N GLU A 236 -19.47 -6.41 0.31
CA GLU A 236 -20.54 -5.93 -0.57
C GLU A 236 -21.44 -4.92 0.17
N ILE A 237 -21.79 -3.82 -0.50
CA ILE A 237 -22.81 -2.89 0.01
C ILE A 237 -24.19 -3.35 -0.45
N LEU A 238 -25.03 -3.75 0.50
CA LEU A 238 -26.37 -4.27 0.26
C LEU A 238 -27.37 -3.16 -0.12
N ALA A 239 -28.53 -3.54 -0.66
CA ALA A 239 -29.57 -2.61 -1.11
C ALA A 239 -30.08 -1.65 -0.02
N ASP A 240 -30.04 -2.05 1.25
CA ASP A 240 -30.42 -1.24 2.40
C ASP A 240 -29.30 -0.33 2.93
N GLY A 241 -28.12 -0.37 2.30
CA GLY A 241 -26.94 0.43 2.67
C GLY A 241 -26.04 -0.24 3.72
N THR A 242 -26.38 -1.42 4.21
CA THR A 242 -25.51 -2.17 5.12
C THR A 242 -24.33 -2.80 4.37
N THR A 243 -23.25 -3.07 5.10
CA THR A 243 -22.05 -3.74 4.57
C THR A 243 -22.06 -5.19 5.01
N ASP A 244 -22.04 -6.11 4.05
CA ASP A 244 -21.82 -7.53 4.30
C ASP A 244 -20.39 -7.89 3.90
N CYS A 245 -19.69 -8.66 4.72
CA CYS A 245 -18.32 -9.06 4.42
C CYS A 245 -18.02 -10.49 4.85
N ILE A 246 -17.13 -11.15 4.10
CA ILE A 246 -16.59 -12.47 4.43
C ILE A 246 -15.06 -12.46 4.42
N VAL A 247 -14.44 -13.35 5.19
CA VAL A 247 -13.01 -13.63 5.06
C VAL A 247 -12.79 -14.37 3.75
N ALA A 248 -12.02 -13.78 2.84
CA ALA A 248 -11.80 -14.33 1.51
C ALA A 248 -10.50 -15.13 1.40
N ALA A 249 -9.45 -14.72 2.12
CA ALA A 249 -8.21 -15.48 2.33
C ALA A 249 -7.63 -15.13 3.70
N ASP A 250 -7.15 -16.11 4.45
CA ASP A 250 -6.57 -15.94 5.77
C ASP A 250 -5.09 -16.37 5.82
N ALA A 251 -4.52 -16.42 7.03
CA ALA A 251 -3.14 -16.83 7.27
C ALA A 251 -2.07 -15.98 6.54
N LEU A 252 -2.39 -14.72 6.23
CA LEU A 252 -1.51 -13.82 5.50
C LEU A 252 -0.62 -13.02 6.44
N THR A 253 0.66 -12.87 6.09
CA THR A 253 1.58 -12.04 6.87
C THR A 253 1.60 -10.63 6.29
N TYR A 254 1.14 -9.64 7.05
CA TYR A 254 1.23 -8.23 6.68
C TYR A 254 0.76 -7.94 5.22
N PRO A 255 -0.47 -8.34 4.86
CA PRO A 255 -0.98 -8.13 3.52
C PRO A 255 -1.16 -6.63 3.27
N ASN A 256 -0.69 -6.17 2.12
CA ASN A 256 -0.56 -4.74 1.83
C ASN A 256 -1.31 -4.39 0.54
N GLY A 257 -0.66 -3.80 -0.46
CA GLY A 257 -1.28 -3.57 -1.76
C GLY A 257 -1.90 -4.82 -2.39
N ILE A 258 -3.05 -4.63 -3.01
CA ILE A 258 -3.79 -5.65 -3.76
C ILE A 258 -4.29 -5.03 -5.06
N ALA A 259 -4.23 -5.79 -6.15
CA ALA A 259 -4.58 -5.29 -7.47
C ALA A 259 -5.31 -6.34 -8.30
N LYS A 260 -6.19 -5.87 -9.20
CA LYS A 260 -6.93 -6.73 -10.11
C LYS A 260 -6.02 -7.18 -11.25
N GLY A 261 -5.92 -8.49 -11.42
CA GLY A 261 -5.24 -9.12 -12.54
C GLY A 261 -6.15 -9.36 -13.76
N PRO A 262 -5.60 -9.93 -14.84
CA PRO A 262 -6.40 -10.43 -15.96
C PRO A 262 -7.43 -11.48 -15.51
N GLY A 263 -8.62 -11.45 -16.10
CA GLY A 263 -9.69 -12.40 -15.80
C GLY A 263 -10.12 -12.35 -14.33
N ASP A 264 -10.19 -13.52 -13.68
CA ASP A 264 -10.60 -13.65 -12.28
C ASP A 264 -9.42 -13.70 -11.29
N LEU A 265 -8.23 -13.22 -11.71
CA LEU A 265 -7.07 -13.16 -10.82
C LEU A 265 -7.04 -11.88 -9.98
N LEU A 266 -6.61 -12.01 -8.73
CA LEU A 266 -6.12 -10.92 -7.88
C LEU A 266 -4.64 -11.17 -7.57
N TYR A 267 -3.88 -10.10 -7.46
CA TYR A 267 -2.51 -10.10 -6.96
C TYR A 267 -2.47 -9.32 -5.66
N GLY A 268 -1.64 -9.75 -4.71
CA GLY A 268 -1.45 -9.03 -3.45
C GLY A 268 -0.06 -9.21 -2.89
N ALA A 269 0.44 -8.16 -2.24
CA ALA A 269 1.74 -8.13 -1.61
C ALA A 269 1.67 -8.57 -0.14
N SER A 270 2.72 -9.27 0.30
CA SER A 270 3.03 -9.44 1.72
C SER A 270 4.29 -8.65 2.05
N THR A 271 4.16 -7.66 2.93
CA THR A 271 5.30 -6.80 3.31
C THR A 271 6.40 -7.58 4.03
N PHE A 272 6.07 -8.52 4.91
CA PHE A 272 7.07 -9.21 5.72
C PHE A 272 7.41 -10.64 5.27
N HIS A 273 6.71 -11.22 4.30
CA HIS A 273 7.23 -12.38 3.55
C HIS A 273 8.00 -11.96 2.30
N GLY A 274 7.73 -10.77 1.76
CA GLY A 274 8.40 -10.27 0.57
C GLY A 274 8.05 -11.03 -0.69
N GLU A 275 6.78 -11.39 -0.81
CA GLU A 275 6.21 -12.16 -1.89
C GLU A 275 4.95 -11.48 -2.45
N VAL A 276 4.75 -11.64 -3.75
CA VAL A 276 3.48 -11.36 -4.42
C VAL A 276 2.75 -12.68 -4.57
N THR A 277 1.58 -12.80 -3.94
CA THR A 277 0.70 -13.95 -4.12
C THR A 277 -0.40 -13.58 -5.10
N SER A 278 -0.82 -14.53 -5.91
CA SER A 278 -2.00 -14.40 -6.76
C SER A 278 -3.05 -15.41 -6.37
N TRP A 279 -4.32 -15.02 -6.49
CA TRP A 279 -5.46 -15.85 -6.20
C TRP A 279 -6.46 -15.81 -7.34
N GLU A 280 -7.16 -16.92 -7.55
CA GLU A 280 -8.35 -16.98 -8.38
C GLU A 280 -9.60 -16.69 -7.54
N ILE A 281 -10.40 -15.71 -7.98
CA ILE A 281 -11.68 -15.37 -7.37
C ILE A 281 -12.67 -16.49 -7.63
N GLN A 282 -13.17 -17.09 -6.56
CA GLN A 282 -14.19 -18.13 -6.63
C GLN A 282 -15.59 -17.52 -6.70
N SER A 283 -16.58 -18.34 -7.11
CA SER A 283 -17.97 -17.90 -7.24
C SER A 283 -18.60 -17.41 -5.92
N ASP A 284 -18.14 -17.94 -4.79
CA ASP A 284 -18.53 -17.56 -3.43
C ASP A 284 -17.69 -16.43 -2.84
N LYS A 285 -16.87 -15.77 -3.68
CA LYS A 285 -15.97 -14.67 -3.35
C LYS A 285 -14.76 -15.04 -2.50
N THR A 286 -14.56 -16.32 -2.17
CA THR A 286 -13.29 -16.77 -1.58
C THR A 286 -12.16 -16.71 -2.61
N LEU A 287 -10.92 -16.74 -2.11
CA LEU A 287 -9.71 -16.62 -2.92
C LEU A 287 -8.92 -17.93 -2.86
N LEU A 288 -8.82 -18.61 -4.00
CA LEU A 288 -8.01 -19.83 -4.12
C LEU A 288 -6.56 -19.45 -4.48
N PRO A 289 -5.55 -19.79 -3.65
CA PRO A 289 -4.15 -19.49 -3.98
C PRO A 289 -3.75 -20.12 -5.31
N TYR A 290 -3.20 -19.30 -6.20
CA TYR A 290 -2.81 -19.70 -7.56
C TYR A 290 -1.29 -19.77 -7.72
N ASN A 291 -0.59 -18.65 -7.51
CA ASN A 291 0.88 -18.58 -7.57
C ASN A 291 1.48 -17.71 -6.47
N LEU A 292 2.75 -17.95 -6.17
CA LEU A 292 3.56 -17.19 -5.20
C LEU A 292 4.89 -16.81 -5.82
N ILE A 293 5.23 -15.52 -5.76
CA ILE A 293 6.37 -14.92 -6.44
C ILE A 293 7.22 -14.16 -5.41
N SER A 294 8.32 -14.75 -4.95
CA SER A 294 9.23 -14.06 -4.04
C SER A 294 9.99 -12.94 -4.76
N LEU A 295 10.07 -11.76 -4.14
CA LEU A 295 10.97 -10.67 -4.53
C LEU A 295 12.12 -10.49 -3.53
N ASP A 296 12.09 -11.22 -2.41
CA ASP A 296 13.04 -11.13 -1.31
C ASP A 296 13.22 -9.69 -0.79
N ARG A 297 12.18 -8.86 -0.83
CA ARG A 297 12.14 -7.47 -0.34
C ARG A 297 10.86 -7.25 0.42
N ALA A 298 10.85 -6.34 1.39
CA ALA A 298 9.57 -5.88 1.89
C ALA A 298 8.81 -5.15 0.77
N ILE A 299 7.55 -5.52 0.55
CA ILE A 299 6.71 -5.01 -0.55
C ILE A 299 5.59 -4.17 0.03
N ASP A 300 5.31 -3.02 -0.58
CA ASP A 300 4.19 -2.16 -0.23
C ASP A 300 3.07 -2.32 -1.28
N ASN A 301 2.70 -1.27 -2.02
CA ASN A 301 1.66 -1.38 -3.04
C ASN A 301 2.14 -2.01 -4.34
N ILE A 302 1.19 -2.67 -5.00
CA ILE A 302 1.39 -3.28 -6.32
C ILE A 302 0.35 -2.77 -7.31
N HIS A 303 0.76 -2.64 -8.56
CA HIS A 303 -0.10 -2.22 -9.66
C HIS A 303 0.05 -3.17 -10.83
N VAL A 304 -1.06 -3.57 -11.45
CA VAL A 304 -1.03 -4.41 -12.65
C VAL A 304 -1.30 -3.53 -13.86
N SER A 305 -0.37 -3.53 -14.83
CA SER A 305 -0.59 -2.82 -16.09
C SER A 305 -1.75 -3.48 -16.86
N PRO A 306 -2.84 -2.75 -17.17
CA PRO A 306 -3.95 -3.30 -17.94
C PRO A 306 -3.57 -3.58 -19.41
N THR A 307 -2.48 -3.00 -19.90
CA THR A 307 -2.01 -3.18 -21.28
C THR A 307 -1.06 -4.38 -21.42
N THR A 308 -0.19 -4.61 -20.43
CA THR A 308 0.84 -5.67 -20.51
C THR A 308 0.61 -6.83 -19.55
N GLY A 309 -0.21 -6.66 -18.51
CA GLY A 309 -0.38 -7.63 -17.42
C GLY A 309 0.81 -7.68 -16.46
N ASN A 310 1.82 -6.82 -16.65
CA ASN A 310 2.99 -6.75 -15.78
C ASN A 310 2.60 -6.22 -14.40
N VAL A 311 3.13 -6.83 -13.34
CA VAL A 311 2.99 -6.33 -11.97
C VAL A 311 4.16 -5.42 -11.65
N TYR A 312 3.88 -4.22 -11.19
CA TYR A 312 4.85 -3.27 -10.66
C TYR A 312 4.70 -3.22 -9.14
N ALA A 313 5.76 -3.57 -8.43
CA ALA A 313 5.77 -3.64 -6.97
C ALA A 313 6.74 -2.60 -6.42
N ALA A 314 6.23 -1.70 -5.58
CA ALA A 314 7.07 -0.83 -4.78
C ALA A 314 7.65 -1.63 -3.61
N THR A 315 8.97 -1.55 -3.43
CA THR A 315 9.66 -2.34 -2.41
C THR A 315 10.62 -1.51 -1.59
N PHE A 316 10.95 -2.02 -0.40
CA PHE A 316 11.90 -1.43 0.52
C PHE A 316 13.20 -2.25 0.54
N PRO A 317 14.26 -1.78 -0.15
CA PRO A 317 15.57 -2.41 -0.07
C PRO A 317 16.11 -2.43 1.35
N ASN A 318 15.76 -1.43 2.16
CA ASN A 318 16.10 -1.39 3.57
C ASN A 318 14.90 -0.84 4.37
N PHE A 319 14.17 -1.73 5.01
CA PHE A 319 12.97 -1.37 5.77
C PHE A 319 13.28 -0.46 6.96
N PHE A 320 14.47 -0.58 7.55
CA PHE A 320 14.90 0.31 8.64
C PHE A 320 15.16 1.74 8.16
N ARG A 321 15.69 1.90 6.93
CA ARG A 321 15.86 3.23 6.31
C ARG A 321 14.51 3.84 5.98
N PHE A 322 13.56 3.07 5.43
CA PHE A 322 12.18 3.50 5.20
C PHE A 322 11.50 3.95 6.49
N THR A 323 11.54 3.14 7.55
CA THR A 323 10.92 3.53 8.83
C THR A 323 11.64 4.72 9.49
N SER A 324 12.95 4.86 9.30
CA SER A 324 13.72 6.00 9.81
C SER A 324 13.44 7.32 9.06
N SER A 325 12.92 7.25 7.84
CA SER A 325 12.56 8.43 7.05
C SER A 325 11.17 8.98 7.40
N ALA A 326 10.31 8.16 8.02
CA ALA A 326 8.96 8.54 8.40
C ALA A 326 8.92 9.82 9.27
N PRO A 327 7.92 10.70 9.05
CA PRO A 327 7.77 11.93 9.81
C PRO A 327 7.43 11.61 11.27
N THR A 328 7.82 12.49 12.18
CA THR A 328 7.54 12.34 13.62
C THR A 328 6.94 13.61 14.20
N PRO A 329 6.22 13.55 15.33
CA PRO A 329 5.62 14.76 15.90
C PRO A 329 6.64 15.87 16.19
N SER A 330 7.88 15.52 16.53
CA SER A 330 8.97 16.47 16.77
C SER A 330 9.67 16.96 15.50
N ASP A 331 9.52 16.25 14.38
CA ASP A 331 10.12 16.57 13.09
C ASP A 331 9.21 16.02 11.97
N PRO A 332 8.11 16.73 11.65
CA PRO A 332 7.22 16.32 10.56
C PRO A 332 7.89 16.43 9.19
N SER A 333 8.84 17.36 9.03
CA SER A 333 9.59 17.56 7.79
C SER A 333 10.65 16.50 7.51
N ARG A 334 10.86 15.53 8.41
CA ARG A 334 11.94 14.52 8.30
C ARG A 334 12.11 13.92 6.91
N PRO A 335 11.04 13.53 6.17
CA PRO A 335 11.18 12.96 4.82
C PRO A 335 11.82 13.89 3.77
N THR A 336 11.90 15.19 4.03
CA THR A 336 12.56 16.18 3.15
C THR A 336 14.08 16.25 3.38
N SER A 337 14.59 15.69 4.47
CA SER A 337 16.01 15.77 4.83
C SER A 337 16.85 14.74 4.07
N ALA A 338 18.00 15.18 3.55
CA ALA A 338 18.99 14.30 2.93
C ALA A 338 19.51 13.20 3.88
N SER A 339 19.54 13.44 5.19
CA SER A 339 19.97 12.46 6.19
C SER A 339 18.96 11.34 6.46
N HIS A 340 17.74 11.50 5.95
CA HIS A 340 16.61 10.61 6.17
C HIS A 340 16.03 10.08 4.86
N ARG A 341 16.87 9.90 3.83
CA ARG A 341 16.45 9.24 2.58
C ARG A 341 16.39 7.73 2.74
N SER A 342 15.41 7.13 2.07
CA SER A 342 15.27 5.68 1.96
C SER A 342 15.57 5.24 0.53
N PRO A 343 16.38 4.18 0.33
CA PRO A 343 16.55 3.58 -0.99
C PRO A 343 15.20 3.10 -1.54
N VAL A 344 15.09 3.06 -2.87
CA VAL A 344 13.91 2.62 -3.60
C VAL A 344 14.31 1.56 -4.62
N GLU A 345 13.56 0.46 -4.68
CA GLU A 345 13.58 -0.48 -5.79
C GLU A 345 12.12 -0.70 -6.23
N ILE A 346 11.85 -0.49 -7.51
CA ILE A 346 10.59 -0.91 -8.14
C ILE A 346 10.86 -2.19 -8.91
N TRP A 347 10.12 -3.23 -8.57
CA TRP A 347 10.22 -4.52 -9.24
C TRP A 347 9.13 -4.67 -10.29
N ARG A 348 9.49 -5.22 -11.44
CA ARG A 348 8.56 -5.65 -12.48
C ARG A 348 8.52 -7.17 -12.51
N VAL A 349 7.31 -7.72 -12.45
CA VAL A 349 7.03 -9.14 -12.65
C VAL A 349 6.24 -9.30 -13.95
N SER A 350 6.73 -10.17 -14.81
CA SER A 350 6.15 -10.45 -16.13
C SER A 350 6.13 -11.95 -16.38
N ASN A 351 5.32 -12.42 -17.33
CA ASN A 351 5.34 -13.82 -17.73
C ASN A 351 6.70 -14.18 -18.36
N GLU A 352 7.24 -15.33 -17.98
CA GLU A 352 8.43 -15.87 -18.62
C GLU A 352 8.07 -16.42 -20.01
N THR A 353 8.84 -16.00 -21.01
CA THR A 353 8.59 -16.35 -22.42
C THR A 353 9.77 -17.07 -23.07
N SER A 354 10.94 -17.10 -22.40
CA SER A 354 12.08 -17.89 -22.84
C SER A 354 11.74 -19.37 -22.80
N SER A 355 11.94 -20.06 -23.94
CA SER A 355 11.73 -21.50 -24.04
C SER A 355 12.63 -22.29 -23.08
N GLU A 356 13.83 -21.77 -22.79
CA GLU A 356 14.76 -22.39 -21.84
C GLU A 356 14.24 -22.27 -20.40
N GLU A 357 13.83 -21.06 -19.99
CA GLU A 357 13.39 -20.81 -18.62
C GLU A 357 12.04 -21.45 -18.30
N THR A 358 11.11 -21.44 -19.26
CA THR A 358 9.84 -22.16 -19.16
C THR A 358 10.04 -23.68 -19.12
N PHE A 359 11.01 -24.22 -19.86
CA PHE A 359 11.40 -25.63 -19.75
C PHE A 359 11.94 -25.98 -18.34
N LEU A 360 12.62 -25.05 -17.68
CA LEU A 360 13.06 -25.17 -16.28
C LEU A 360 11.93 -24.93 -15.25
N GLY A 361 10.70 -24.74 -15.71
CA GLY A 361 9.52 -24.54 -14.86
C GLY A 361 9.36 -23.12 -14.33
N ARG A 362 10.15 -22.14 -14.80
CA ARG A 362 9.95 -20.74 -14.43
C ARG A 362 8.75 -20.17 -15.17
N GLN A 363 7.79 -19.69 -14.40
CA GLN A 363 6.57 -19.07 -14.95
C GLN A 363 6.70 -17.55 -15.07
N TYR A 364 7.54 -16.93 -14.24
CA TYR A 364 7.65 -15.49 -14.12
C TYR A 364 9.09 -15.02 -14.22
N LYS A 365 9.30 -13.95 -15.00
CA LYS A 365 10.51 -13.14 -14.98
C LYS A 365 10.32 -12.02 -13.95
N ARG A 366 11.33 -11.82 -13.10
CA ARG A 366 11.39 -10.77 -12.07
C ARG A 366 12.61 -9.91 -12.34
N GLU A 367 12.43 -8.60 -12.42
CA GLU A 367 13.54 -7.67 -12.60
C GLU A 367 13.34 -6.37 -11.82
N VAL A 368 14.43 -5.79 -11.35
CA VAL A 368 14.42 -4.42 -10.84
C VAL A 368 14.29 -3.49 -12.04
N TYR A 369 13.21 -2.72 -12.07
CA TYR A 369 12.86 -1.85 -13.18
C TYR A 369 13.27 -0.39 -12.95
N LEU A 370 13.34 0.03 -11.68
CA LEU A 370 13.88 1.32 -11.27
C LEU A 370 14.58 1.14 -9.92
N ALA A 371 15.74 1.76 -9.75
CA ALA A 371 16.48 1.73 -8.49
C ALA A 371 17.12 3.08 -8.18
N ASP A 372 16.92 3.55 -6.95
CA ASP A 372 17.63 4.68 -6.36
C ASP A 372 18.27 4.21 -5.05
N PRO A 373 19.57 3.85 -5.05
CA PRO A 373 20.25 3.29 -3.88
C PRO A 373 20.42 4.27 -2.72
N GLU A 374 20.43 5.58 -3.01
CA GLU A 374 20.66 6.63 -2.01
C GLU A 374 19.38 7.42 -1.70
N GLY A 375 18.32 7.20 -2.48
CA GLY A 375 17.04 7.89 -2.37
C GLY A 375 17.13 9.37 -2.73
N GLU A 376 18.03 9.76 -3.64
CA GLU A 376 18.28 11.16 -3.95
C GLU A 376 17.21 11.77 -4.87
N VAL A 377 16.73 10.98 -5.82
CA VAL A 377 15.75 11.36 -6.84
C VAL A 377 14.35 10.93 -6.39
N VAL A 378 14.24 9.70 -5.87
CA VAL A 378 13.01 9.16 -5.29
C VAL A 378 13.32 8.44 -3.98
N SER A 379 12.54 8.71 -2.95
CA SER A 379 12.77 8.18 -1.60
C SER A 379 11.44 7.70 -1.03
N ALA A 380 11.47 6.61 -0.26
CA ALA A 380 10.32 6.11 0.51
C ALA A 380 9.02 5.95 -0.31
N VAL A 381 9.17 5.48 -1.54
CA VAL A 381 8.05 5.19 -2.46
C VAL A 381 7.27 3.98 -1.95
N THR A 382 5.95 4.10 -1.88
CA THR A 382 5.03 3.01 -1.51
C THR A 382 4.19 2.54 -2.70
N THR A 383 4.12 3.33 -3.78
CA THR A 383 3.32 3.05 -4.97
C THR A 383 4.10 3.32 -6.25
N ALA A 384 3.96 2.41 -7.22
CA ALA A 384 4.50 2.56 -8.57
C ALA A 384 3.45 2.14 -9.61
N ALA A 385 2.74 3.13 -10.16
CA ALA A 385 1.64 2.91 -11.10
C ALA A 385 2.08 3.20 -12.54
N PRO A 386 2.07 2.21 -13.47
CA PRO A 386 2.55 2.38 -14.84
C PRO A 386 1.49 3.07 -15.72
N TRP A 387 1.92 3.91 -16.66
CA TRP A 387 1.09 4.46 -17.72
C TRP A 387 1.90 4.76 -18.97
N ARG A 388 1.62 4.07 -20.08
CA ARG A 388 2.42 4.17 -21.32
C ARG A 388 3.90 3.96 -21.01
N ASN A 389 4.75 4.94 -21.30
CA ASN A 389 6.17 4.93 -20.98
C ASN A 389 6.51 5.70 -19.70
N GLN A 390 5.55 5.92 -18.80
CA GLN A 390 5.75 6.65 -17.55
C GLN A 390 5.40 5.80 -16.33
N LEU A 391 6.14 6.00 -15.24
CA LEU A 391 5.82 5.41 -13.94
C LEU A 391 5.52 6.54 -12.96
N LEU A 392 4.30 6.55 -12.41
CA LEU A 392 3.91 7.43 -11.32
C LEU A 392 4.36 6.80 -10.01
N LEU A 393 5.24 7.49 -9.29
CA LEU A 393 5.77 7.09 -8.00
C LEU A 393 5.20 8.00 -6.92
N THR A 394 4.57 7.41 -5.91
CA THR A 394 4.03 8.12 -4.74
C THR A 394 4.44 7.39 -3.46
N GLY A 395 4.26 8.01 -2.31
CA GLY A 395 4.52 7.30 -1.06
C GLY A 395 3.82 7.88 0.16
N PHE A 396 3.62 7.01 1.16
CA PHE A 396 2.87 7.30 2.39
C PHE A 396 3.29 8.58 3.12
N PHE A 397 4.56 8.95 3.00
CA PHE A 397 5.13 10.18 3.56
C PHE A 397 6.21 10.77 2.64
N THR A 398 6.04 10.67 1.32
CA THR A 398 6.93 11.40 0.40
C THR A 398 6.56 12.88 0.36
N PRO A 399 7.54 13.79 0.15
CA PRO A 399 7.26 15.22 0.06
C PRO A 399 6.57 15.62 -1.25
N HIS A 400 6.64 14.76 -2.27
CA HIS A 400 5.99 14.94 -3.57
C HIS A 400 5.74 13.58 -4.23
N ALA A 401 4.86 13.56 -5.23
CA ALA A 401 4.83 12.52 -6.25
C ALA A 401 5.97 12.73 -7.26
N THR A 402 6.36 11.68 -7.97
CA THR A 402 7.37 11.75 -9.03
C THR A 402 6.89 10.99 -10.25
N VAL A 403 7.07 11.56 -11.44
CA VAL A 403 6.79 10.88 -12.71
C VAL A 403 8.12 10.60 -13.39
N CYS A 404 8.43 9.33 -13.62
CA CYS A 404 9.63 8.90 -14.33
C CYS A 404 9.31 8.42 -15.74
N GLU A 405 10.10 8.82 -16.73
CA GLU A 405 9.87 8.51 -18.15
C GLU A 405 10.88 7.50 -18.71
N PHE A 406 10.37 6.54 -19.47
CA PHE A 406 11.10 5.41 -20.05
C PHE A 406 11.11 5.51 -21.58
N GLU A 407 12.10 4.87 -22.21
CA GLU A 407 12.22 4.89 -23.69
C GLU A 407 11.19 3.99 -24.36
N HIS A 408 10.67 3.02 -23.62
CA HIS A 408 9.73 2.02 -24.08
C HIS A 408 8.47 2.04 -23.21
N GLU A 409 7.37 1.56 -23.78
CA GLU A 409 6.11 1.39 -23.04
C GLU A 409 6.24 0.29 -21.95
N LEU A 410 5.44 0.44 -20.89
CA LEU A 410 5.43 -0.34 -19.65
C LEU A 410 4.35 -1.44 -19.61
#